data_AF-A0A6J1PLQ7-F1
#
_entry.id   AF-A0A6J1PLQ7-F1
#
_cell.length_a   1.000
_cell.length_b   1.000
_cell.length_c   1.000
_cell.angle_alpha   90.00
_cell.angle_beta   90.00
_cell.angle_gamma   90.00
#
_symmetry.space_group_name_H-M   'P 1'
#
loop_
_entity.id
_entity.type
_entity.pdbx_description
1 polymer ?
#
loop_
_entity_poly.entity_id
_entity_poly.type
_entity_poly.pdbx_seq_one_letter_code
_entity_poly.pdbx_strand_id
1 'polypeptide(L)'
;MSNIENEVNERDCCTASNSTNISNDSFIQKDNTRKRQRSGDDDTSGAINRIAEAICQPSTLTLPPPPEQDDVDSFLLAIGHHLRQLPTLTRIKVIQQFLEIVYNELAKL
;
A
#
# COMPACT_ATOMS: atom_id res chain seq x y z
N MET A 1 19.94 38.38 -1.55
CA MET A 1 19.10 37.33 -0.98
C MET A 1 19.32 36.06 -1.80
N SER A 2 20.28 35.21 -1.45
CA SER A 2 20.23 34.10 -0.46
C SER A 2 19.65 32.79 -1.04
N ASN A 3 20.60 31.96 -1.50
CA ASN A 3 20.73 30.50 -1.62
C ASN A 3 19.52 29.57 -1.74
N ILE A 4 19.65 28.70 -2.75
CA ILE A 4 18.90 27.46 -3.03
C ILE A 4 19.46 26.34 -2.17
N GLU A 5 18.66 25.75 -1.27
CA GLU A 5 18.83 24.37 -0.77
C GLU A 5 17.45 23.82 -0.38
N ASN A 6 16.87 22.97 -1.22
CA ASN A 6 15.74 22.10 -0.87
C ASN A 6 16.28 20.67 -0.74
N GLU A 7 16.66 20.26 0.47
CA GLU A 7 16.94 18.86 0.80
C GLU A 7 15.61 18.14 1.03
N VAL A 8 15.30 17.17 0.17
CA VAL A 8 14.27 16.16 0.44
C VAL A 8 14.98 14.98 1.11
N ASN A 9 14.85 14.87 2.44
CA ASN A 9 15.36 13.73 3.20
C ASN A 9 14.29 12.63 3.25
N GLU A 10 14.33 11.72 2.27
CA GLU A 10 13.66 10.42 2.35
C GLU A 10 14.44 9.52 3.31
N ARG A 11 13.86 9.21 4.48
CA ARG A 11 14.30 8.10 5.32
C ARG A 11 13.10 7.37 5.90
N ASP A 12 12.92 6.15 5.42
CA ASP A 12 12.16 5.08 6.06
C ASP A 12 12.62 4.84 7.49
N CYS A 13 11.69 4.44 8.36
CA CYS A 13 11.76 3.21 9.16
C CYS A 13 10.87 3.32 10.42
N CYS A 14 9.78 2.55 10.40
CA CYS A 14 9.08 1.94 11.53
C CYS A 14 9.32 2.53 12.94
N THR A 15 8.52 3.52 13.34
CA THR A 15 8.35 3.86 14.76
C THR A 15 7.32 2.94 15.42
N ALA A 16 7.80 1.89 16.08
CA ALA A 16 7.00 1.09 17.01
C ALA A 16 6.78 1.89 18.30
N SER A 17 5.58 2.44 18.48
CA SER A 17 5.15 3.06 19.73
C SER A 17 4.70 2.01 20.74
N ASN A 18 5.62 1.44 21.53
CA ASN A 18 5.25 0.70 22.73
C ASN A 18 5.19 1.66 23.92
N SER A 19 3.99 2.13 24.24
CA SER A 19 3.67 2.74 25.54
C SER A 19 2.67 1.85 26.26
N THR A 20 3.08 1.29 27.40
CA THR A 20 2.22 1.03 28.56
C THR A 20 3.09 0.68 29.75
N ASN A 21 3.25 1.66 30.64
CA ASN A 21 3.63 1.44 32.03
C ASN A 21 2.52 0.62 32.70
N ILE A 22 2.85 -0.57 33.21
CA ILE A 22 2.00 -1.27 34.17
C ILE A 22 2.83 -1.48 35.44
N SER A 23 2.34 -0.87 36.50
CA SER A 23 2.89 -0.85 37.85
C SER A 23 3.15 -2.24 38.40
N ASN A 24 4.35 -2.44 38.94
CA ASN A 24 4.67 -3.58 39.80
C ASN A 24 4.07 -3.33 41.18
N ASP A 25 2.94 -3.97 41.49
CA ASP A 25 2.52 -4.18 42.87
C ASP A 25 2.72 -5.64 43.25
N SER A 26 3.38 -5.82 44.38
CA SER A 26 3.95 -7.07 44.87
C SER A 26 2.90 -7.96 45.52
N PHE A 27 2.76 -9.19 45.04
CA PHE A 27 2.19 -10.27 45.84
C PHE A 27 3.09 -11.50 45.80
N ILE A 28 3.86 -11.67 46.87
CA ILE A 28 4.60 -12.91 47.15
C ILE A 28 3.58 -13.95 47.59
N GLN A 29 3.36 -14.98 46.78
CA GLN A 29 2.77 -16.23 47.24
C GLN A 29 3.69 -17.40 46.87
N LYS A 30 4.16 -18.06 47.92
CA LYS A 30 5.12 -19.16 47.95
C LYS A 30 4.62 -20.38 47.18
N ASP A 31 5.57 -20.96 46.44
CA ASP A 31 5.78 -22.39 46.20
C ASP A 31 4.55 -23.30 46.08
N ASN A 32 4.15 -23.53 44.83
CA ASN A 32 3.80 -24.86 44.39
C ASN A 32 4.46 -25.10 43.03
N THR A 33 5.56 -25.84 43.06
CA THR A 33 6.34 -26.34 41.93
C THR A 33 5.52 -27.33 41.11
N ARG A 34 4.56 -26.84 40.33
CA ARG A 34 4.16 -27.53 39.10
C ARG A 34 5.02 -26.95 37.98
N LYS A 35 6.10 -27.66 37.66
CA LYS A 35 6.79 -27.51 36.37
C LYS A 35 5.75 -27.70 35.28
N ARG A 36 5.14 -26.59 34.86
CA ARG A 36 4.35 -26.55 33.65
C ARG A 36 5.39 -26.65 32.55
N GLN A 37 5.56 -27.87 32.05
CA GLN A 37 6.36 -28.17 30.88
C GLN A 37 5.83 -27.22 29.80
N ARG A 38 6.58 -26.16 29.51
CA ARG A 38 6.34 -25.32 28.34
C ARG A 38 6.66 -26.23 27.17
N SER A 39 5.64 -26.96 26.71
CA SER A 39 5.64 -27.53 25.37
C SER A 39 6.00 -26.38 24.42
N GLY A 40 7.06 -26.60 23.65
CA GLY A 40 7.91 -25.59 23.03
C GLY A 40 7.24 -24.35 22.48
N ASP A 41 7.90 -23.21 22.72
CA ASP A 41 7.84 -21.97 21.92
C ASP A 41 8.32 -22.17 20.46
N ASP A 42 8.47 -23.42 20.00
CA ASP A 42 8.91 -23.77 18.64
C ASP A 42 7.76 -23.74 17.61
N ASP A 43 6.50 -23.85 18.04
CA ASP A 43 5.37 -23.93 17.11
C ASP A 43 5.01 -22.57 16.49
N THR A 44 5.15 -21.46 17.23
CA THR A 44 4.88 -20.11 16.71
C THR A 44 5.98 -19.61 15.78
N SER A 45 7.24 -19.85 16.12
CA SER A 45 8.39 -19.57 15.24
C SER A 45 8.31 -20.41 13.96
N GLY A 46 7.93 -21.68 14.07
CA GLY A 46 7.66 -22.56 12.94
C GLY A 46 6.49 -22.09 12.08
N ALA A 47 5.39 -21.61 12.67
CA ALA A 47 4.24 -21.09 11.93
C ALA A 47 4.59 -19.79 11.19
N ILE A 48 5.31 -18.86 11.83
CA ILE A 48 5.77 -17.61 11.19
C ILE A 48 6.72 -17.92 10.04
N ASN A 49 7.66 -18.84 10.22
CA ASN A 49 8.59 -19.25 9.16
C ASN A 49 7.85 -19.92 7.99
N ARG A 50 6.84 -20.76 8.24
CA ARG A 50 6.02 -21.37 7.18
C ARG A 50 5.19 -20.34 6.42
N ILE A 51 4.66 -19.32 7.11
CA ILE A 51 3.93 -18.22 6.46
C ILE A 51 4.90 -17.38 5.62
N ALA A 52 6.07 -17.06 6.16
CA ALA A 52 7.11 -16.33 5.43
C ALA A 52 7.57 -17.11 4.19
N GLU A 53 7.81 -18.42 4.31
CA GLU A 53 8.14 -19.29 3.18
C GLU A 53 7.02 -19.34 2.14
N ALA A 54 5.76 -19.43 2.56
CA ALA A 54 4.62 -19.48 1.64
C ALA A 54 4.40 -18.16 0.88
N ILE A 55 4.70 -17.01 1.50
CA ILE A 55 4.59 -15.68 0.86
C ILE A 55 5.80 -15.39 -0.03
N CYS A 56 6.99 -15.80 0.39
CA CYS A 56 8.24 -15.59 -0.37
C CYS A 56 8.40 -16.58 -1.52
N GLN A 57 7.63 -17.68 -1.55
CA GLN A 57 7.59 -18.54 -2.71
C GLN A 57 6.98 -17.78 -3.90
N PRO A 58 7.69 -17.69 -5.04
CA PRO A 58 7.16 -17.05 -6.23
C PRO A 58 5.86 -17.75 -6.61
N SER A 59 4.78 -16.99 -6.67
CA SER A 59 3.46 -17.54 -6.96
C SER A 59 3.49 -18.25 -8.32
N THR A 60 3.15 -19.54 -8.34
CA THR A 60 2.89 -20.28 -9.59
C THR A 60 1.57 -19.86 -10.24
N LEU A 61 0.91 -18.86 -9.65
CA LEU A 61 -0.39 -18.35 -10.03
C LEU A 61 -0.20 -17.53 -11.30
N THR A 62 -0.41 -18.18 -12.44
CA THR A 62 -0.35 -17.53 -13.74
C THR A 62 -1.63 -16.71 -13.87
N LEU A 63 -1.49 -15.39 -13.84
CA LEU A 63 -2.60 -14.50 -14.15
C LEU A 63 -2.97 -14.68 -15.63
N PRO A 64 -4.26 -14.57 -15.98
CA PRO A 64 -4.64 -14.49 -17.38
C PRO A 64 -3.94 -13.29 -18.03
N PRO A 65 -3.68 -13.36 -19.35
CA PRO A 65 -3.17 -12.20 -20.06
C PRO A 65 -4.11 -11.01 -19.87
N PRO A 66 -3.58 -9.77 -19.80
CA PRO A 66 -4.42 -8.59 -19.78
C PRO A 66 -5.40 -8.59 -20.96
N PRO A 67 -6.59 -8.00 -20.81
CA PRO A 67 -7.50 -7.82 -21.94
C PRO A 67 -6.82 -7.03 -23.07
N GLU A 68 -7.17 -7.36 -24.31
CA GLU A 68 -6.74 -6.59 -25.47
C GLU A 68 -7.30 -5.17 -25.38
N GLN A 69 -6.46 -4.18 -25.67
CA GLN A 69 -6.89 -2.79 -25.74
C GLN A 69 -7.71 -2.58 -27.01
N ASP A 70 -8.89 -2.00 -26.89
CA ASP A 70 -9.66 -1.59 -28.05
C ASP A 70 -9.21 -0.20 -28.55
N ASP A 71 -9.85 0.27 -29.62
CA ASP A 71 -9.56 1.57 -30.22
C ASP A 71 -9.87 2.73 -29.25
N VAL A 72 -10.86 2.56 -28.37
CA VAL A 72 -11.25 3.57 -27.37
C VAL A 72 -10.19 3.66 -26.28
N ASP A 73 -9.73 2.53 -25.77
CA ASP A 73 -8.65 2.45 -24.78
C ASP A 73 -7.37 3.08 -25.31
N SER A 74 -7.01 2.79 -26.56
CA SER A 74 -5.84 3.35 -27.24
C SER A 74 -5.95 4.87 -27.37
N PHE A 75 -7.12 5.37 -27.77
CA PHE A 75 -7.42 6.80 -27.85
C PHE A 75 -7.33 7.50 -26.48
N LEU A 76 -7.94 6.91 -25.44
CA LEU A 76 -7.91 7.45 -24.09
C LEU A 76 -6.50 7.47 -23.51
N LEU A 77 -5.68 6.45 -23.82
CA LEU A 77 -4.29 6.41 -23.40
C LEU A 77 -3.47 7.55 -24.02
N ALA A 78 -3.63 7.77 -25.33
CA ALA A 78 -2.94 8.84 -26.05
C ALA A 78 -3.33 10.23 -25.51
N ILE A 79 -4.63 10.48 -25.31
CA ILE A 79 -5.11 11.74 -24.69
C ILE A 79 -4.58 11.86 -23.26
N GLY A 80 -4.67 10.79 -22.48
CA GLY A 80 -4.20 10.76 -21.09
C GLY A 80 -2.72 11.11 -20.97
N HIS A 81 -1.89 10.63 -21.89
CA HIS A 81 -0.47 10.97 -21.96
C HIS A 81 -0.26 12.48 -22.14
N HIS A 82 -0.96 13.11 -23.08
CA HIS A 82 -0.84 14.56 -23.30
C HIS A 82 -1.40 15.38 -22.13
N LEU A 83 -2.53 14.97 -21.56
CA LEU A 83 -3.12 15.65 -20.40
C LEU A 83 -2.17 15.68 -19.21
N ARG A 84 -1.43 14.60 -18.95
CA ARG A 84 -0.47 14.52 -17.84
C ARG A 84 0.67 15.53 -17.95
N GLN A 85 1.00 15.99 -19.15
CA GLN A 85 2.04 17.00 -19.40
C GLN A 85 1.58 18.43 -19.09
N LEU A 86 0.27 18.65 -18.93
CA LEU A 86 -0.29 19.97 -18.67
C LEU A 86 -0.22 20.32 -17.16
N PRO A 87 -0.08 21.63 -16.83
CA PRO A 87 -0.27 22.11 -15.45
C PRO A 87 -1.65 21.73 -14.92
N THR A 88 -1.75 21.43 -13.62
CA THR A 88 -2.97 20.89 -13.00
C THR A 88 -4.23 21.69 -13.31
N LEU A 89 -4.19 23.02 -13.19
CA LEU A 89 -5.36 23.86 -13.47
C LEU A 89 -5.79 23.82 -14.94
N THR A 90 -4.83 23.82 -15.86
CA THR A 90 -5.09 23.70 -17.29
C THR A 90 -5.64 22.32 -17.62
N ARG A 91 -5.05 21.26 -17.05
CA ARG A 91 -5.49 19.87 -17.21
C ARG A 91 -6.95 19.69 -16.79
N ILE A 92 -7.34 20.21 -15.64
CA ILE A 92 -8.72 20.12 -15.13
C ILE A 92 -9.70 20.82 -16.09
N LYS A 93 -9.37 22.04 -16.56
CA LYS A 93 -10.21 22.76 -17.51
C LYS A 93 -10.43 21.99 -18.81
N VAL A 94 -9.35 21.42 -19.37
CA VAL A 94 -9.43 20.64 -20.61
C VAL A 94 -10.25 19.36 -20.41
N ILE A 95 -10.05 18.65 -19.29
CA ILE A 95 -10.86 17.46 -18.95
C ILE A 95 -12.35 17.81 -18.87
N GLN A 96 -12.70 18.93 -18.22
CA GLN A 96 -14.09 19.37 -18.11
C GLN A 96 -14.71 19.68 -19.47
N GLN A 97 -13.96 20.33 -20.37
CA GLN A 97 -14.41 20.58 -21.75
C GLN A 97 -14.65 19.29 -22.53
N PHE A 98 -13.75 18.31 -22.43
CA PHE A 98 -13.95 17.00 -23.05
C PHE A 98 -15.21 16.31 -22.52
N LEU A 99 -15.42 16.35 -21.20
CA LEU A 99 -16.61 15.77 -20.59
C LEU A 99 -17.89 16.41 -21.10
N GLU A 100 -17.91 17.74 -21.24
CA GLU A 100 -19.05 18.49 -21.77
C GLU A 100 -19.35 18.11 -23.22
N ILE A 101 -18.32 18.00 -24.07
CA ILE A 101 -18.50 17.56 -25.47
C ILE A 101 -19.11 16.16 -25.54
N VAL A 102 -18.55 15.21 -24.78
CA VAL A 102 -19.04 13.82 -24.76
C VAL A 102 -20.48 13.77 -24.26
N TYR A 103 -20.79 14.48 -23.17
CA TYR A 103 -22.14 14.56 -22.63
C TYR A 103 -23.12 15.12 -23.66
N ASN A 104 -22.76 16.21 -24.34
CA ASN A 104 -23.62 16.85 -25.34
C ASN A 104 -23.91 15.95 -26.53
N GLU A 105 -22.97 15.10 -26.96
CA GLU A 105 -23.24 14.13 -28.01
C GLU A 105 -24.11 12.97 -27.50
N LEU A 106 -23.84 12.46 -26.30
CA LEU A 106 -24.65 11.38 -25.71
C LEU A 106 -26.09 11.82 -25.42
N ALA A 107 -26.30 13.08 -25.05
CA ALA A 107 -27.63 13.64 -24.79
C ALA A 107 -28.49 13.82 -26.05
N LYS A 108 -27.92 13.65 -27.25
CA LYS A 108 -28.67 13.67 -28.53
C LYS A 108 -29.20 12.30 -28.94
N LEU A 109 -28.76 11.23 -28.26
CA LEU A 109 -29.23 9.85 -28.45
C LEU A 109 -30.54 9.63 -27.69
#